data_AF-A0A453H4N1-F1
#
_entry.id   AF-A0A453H4N1-F1
#
_cell.length_a   1.000
_cell.length_b   1.000
_cell.length_c   1.000
_cell.angle_alpha   90.00
_cell.angle_beta   90.00
_cell.angle_gamma   90.00
#
_symmetry.space_group_name_H-M   'P 1'
#
loop_
_entity.id
_entity.type
_entity.pdbx_description
1 polymer ?
#
loop_
_entity_poly.entity_id
_entity_poly.type
_entity_poly.pdbx_seq_one_letter_code
_entity_poly.pdbx_strand_id
1 'polypeptide(L)'
;QSTGTLIAVSRYAGATFVPPSVFARGIGWQGISIILDGMCGTLTGTAASVENCGLLALTRVGSRRVIKISALFMIFFSLFGKFGAILASIPLPIFSALYCVLFAYSAAAGLCFLQYCNLNTRRSKFILGISLFLGLSIPQYFREFETFYGFGPAHTRSLAFNVIVNVIFSSPATVAAILAYLLDCTHLYWEPHVRRDRGWLWLEKFKSYRHDGRSEEFYALPYGMSRYFPSL
;
A
#
# COMPACT_ATOMS: atom_id res chain seq x y z
N GLN A 1 2.61 1.82 -1.57
CA GLN A 1 1.48 1.08 -0.96
C GLN A 1 1.53 -0.41 -1.30
N SER A 2 1.41 -0.79 -2.59
CA SER A 2 1.33 -2.21 -3.01
C SER A 2 2.43 -3.12 -2.47
N THR A 3 3.68 -2.66 -2.47
CA THR A 3 4.82 -3.44 -1.91
C THR A 3 4.61 -3.78 -0.44
N GLY A 4 4.11 -2.83 0.35
CA GLY A 4 3.80 -3.04 1.77
C GLY A 4 2.65 -4.05 1.94
N THR A 5 1.62 -3.96 1.11
CA THR A 5 0.51 -4.93 1.11
C THR A 5 1.00 -6.34 0.77
N LEU A 6 1.86 -6.50 -0.24
CA LEU A 6 2.43 -7.80 -0.62
C LEU A 6 3.23 -8.44 0.53
N ILE A 7 4.04 -7.64 1.24
CA ILE A 7 4.78 -8.10 2.42
C ILE A 7 3.83 -8.46 3.58
N ALA A 8 2.77 -7.69 3.80
CA ALA A 8 1.77 -8.01 4.82
C ALA A 8 1.02 -9.31 4.49
N VAL A 9 0.59 -9.47 3.24
CA VAL A 9 -0.14 -10.66 2.76
C VAL A 9 0.72 -11.91 2.90
N SER A 10 2.00 -11.87 2.52
CA SER A 10 2.87 -13.04 2.64
C SER A 10 2.99 -13.49 4.10
N ARG A 11 3.06 -12.55 5.04
CA ARG A 11 3.08 -12.85 6.48
C ARG A 11 1.78 -13.44 6.99
N TYR A 12 0.65 -12.83 6.65
CA TYR A 12 -0.66 -13.33 7.10
C TYR A 12 -1.04 -14.67 6.47
N ALA A 13 -0.58 -14.93 5.25
CA ALA A 13 -0.74 -16.22 4.58
C ALA A 13 0.19 -17.33 5.12
N GLY A 14 1.15 -16.99 6.01
CA GLY A 14 2.18 -17.93 6.47
C GLY A 14 3.17 -18.33 5.37
N ALA A 15 3.31 -17.50 4.35
CA ALA A 15 4.21 -17.71 3.23
C ALA A 15 5.67 -17.46 3.61
N THR A 16 6.60 -18.03 2.83
CA THR A 16 7.99 -17.58 2.86
C THR A 16 8.11 -16.14 2.40
N PHE A 17 9.20 -15.46 2.75
CA PHE A 17 9.40 -14.07 2.35
C PHE A 17 9.38 -13.94 0.82
N VAL A 18 8.80 -12.84 0.34
CA VAL A 18 8.57 -12.60 -1.10
C VAL A 18 9.92 -12.32 -1.79
N PRO A 19 10.37 -13.14 -2.77
CA PRO A 19 11.60 -12.86 -3.50
C PRO A 19 11.43 -11.65 -4.45
N PRO A 20 12.52 -10.97 -4.84
CA PRO A 20 12.47 -9.79 -5.70
C PRO A 20 11.78 -10.02 -7.06
N SER A 21 11.96 -11.19 -7.66
CA SER A 21 11.29 -11.59 -8.91
C SER A 21 9.76 -11.64 -8.77
N VAL A 22 9.25 -12.06 -7.60
CA VAL A 22 7.82 -12.09 -7.29
C VAL A 22 7.26 -10.68 -7.08
N PHE A 23 8.04 -9.78 -6.49
CA PHE A 23 7.67 -8.36 -6.44
C PHE A 23 7.60 -7.75 -7.85
N ALA A 24 8.62 -7.97 -8.66
CA ALA A 24 8.69 -7.41 -10.01
C ALA A 24 7.51 -7.84 -10.88
N ARG A 25 7.18 -9.14 -10.90
CA ARG A 25 6.02 -9.64 -11.67
C ARG A 25 4.68 -9.19 -11.07
N GLY A 26 4.55 -9.10 -9.74
CA GLY A 26 3.32 -8.64 -9.08
C GLY A 26 3.02 -7.17 -9.40
N ILE A 27 4.04 -6.32 -9.34
CA ILE A 27 3.95 -4.91 -9.73
C ILE A 27 3.74 -4.78 -11.24
N GLY A 28 4.40 -5.61 -12.06
CA GLY A 28 4.21 -5.65 -13.51
C GLY A 28 2.76 -5.93 -13.90
N TRP A 29 2.14 -6.95 -13.28
CA TRP A 29 0.72 -7.26 -13.51
C TRP A 29 -0.23 -6.16 -13.03
N GLN A 30 0.12 -5.51 -11.91
CA GLN A 30 -0.62 -4.33 -11.45
C GLN A 30 -0.57 -3.20 -12.49
N GLY A 31 0.60 -2.94 -13.08
CA GLY A 31 0.75 -1.93 -14.14
C GLY A 31 -0.11 -2.23 -15.37
N ILE A 32 -0.16 -3.48 -15.81
CA ILE A 32 -1.03 -3.92 -16.92
C ILE A 32 -2.50 -3.67 -16.56
N SER A 33 -2.90 -3.97 -15.32
CA SER A 33 -4.27 -3.76 -14.84
C SER A 33 -4.64 -2.27 -14.86
N ILE A 34 -3.73 -1.39 -14.43
CA ILE A 34 -3.95 0.07 -14.46
C ILE A 34 -4.12 0.60 -15.89
N ILE A 35 -3.39 0.06 -16.86
CA ILE A 35 -3.56 0.44 -18.28
C ILE A 35 -4.96 0.05 -18.76
N LEU A 36 -5.41 -1.16 -18.44
CA LEU A 36 -6.76 -1.63 -18.77
C LEU A 36 -7.84 -0.79 -18.08
N ASP A 37 -7.64 -0.42 -16.81
CA ASP A 37 -8.56 0.46 -16.07
C ASP A 37 -8.71 1.81 -16.77
N GLY A 38 -7.59 2.39 -17.21
CA GLY A 38 -7.57 3.66 -17.95
C GLY A 38 -8.28 3.55 -19.30
N MET A 39 -8.10 2.43 -20.02
CA MET A 39 -8.81 2.17 -21.28
C MET A 39 -10.32 1.99 -21.08
N CYS A 40 -10.73 1.38 -19.97
CA CYS A 40 -12.13 1.19 -19.60
C CYS A 40 -12.77 2.43 -18.95
N GLY A 41 -12.04 3.55 -18.80
CA GLY A 41 -12.57 4.79 -18.24
C GLY A 41 -12.72 4.80 -16.71
N THR A 42 -12.01 3.92 -16.01
CA THR A 42 -12.06 3.84 -14.55
C THR A 42 -11.25 4.98 -13.94
N LEU A 43 -11.86 5.76 -13.04
CA LEU A 43 -11.23 6.93 -12.41
C LEU A 43 -10.15 6.57 -11.37
N THR A 44 -10.19 5.36 -10.82
CA THR A 44 -9.27 4.85 -9.80
C THR A 44 -8.52 3.65 -10.33
N GLY A 45 -7.18 3.70 -10.35
CA GLY A 45 -6.36 2.58 -10.83
C GLY A 45 -6.33 1.39 -9.86
N THR A 46 -6.09 0.19 -10.39
CA THR A 46 -5.97 -1.05 -9.62
C THR A 46 -4.76 -1.02 -8.69
N ALA A 47 -5.01 -1.30 -7.40
CA ALA A 47 -3.99 -1.43 -6.38
C ALA A 47 -4.20 -2.65 -5.49
N ALA A 48 -3.12 -3.13 -4.86
CA ALA A 48 -3.21 -4.19 -3.87
C ALA A 48 -3.95 -3.67 -2.63
N SER A 49 -5.21 -4.09 -2.49
CA SER A 49 -6.13 -3.68 -1.44
C SER A 49 -5.63 -4.07 -0.04
N VAL A 50 -5.44 -3.08 0.83
CA VAL A 50 -5.07 -3.30 2.24
C VAL A 50 -6.22 -3.98 3.00
N GLU A 51 -7.46 -3.70 2.61
CA GLU A 51 -8.67 -4.27 3.20
C GLU A 51 -8.72 -5.79 3.04
N ASN A 52 -8.48 -6.31 1.83
CA ASN A 52 -8.45 -7.75 1.59
C ASN A 52 -7.26 -8.43 2.28
N CYS A 53 -6.15 -7.73 2.46
CA CYS A 53 -5.02 -8.21 3.26
C CYS A 53 -5.43 -8.37 4.74
N GLY A 54 -6.20 -7.42 5.27
CA GLY A 54 -6.74 -7.53 6.63
C GLY A 54 -7.79 -8.62 6.79
N LEU A 55 -8.67 -8.78 5.80
CA LEU A 55 -9.63 -9.88 5.78
C LEU A 55 -8.92 -11.25 5.76
N LEU A 56 -7.82 -11.37 5.01
CA LEU A 56 -6.98 -12.56 5.03
C LEU A 56 -6.41 -12.84 6.43
N ALA A 57 -5.93 -11.81 7.12
CA ALA A 57 -5.41 -11.95 8.47
C ALA A 57 -6.47 -12.44 9.48
N LEU A 58 -7.72 -11.99 9.32
CA LEU A 58 -8.85 -12.38 10.16
C LEU A 58 -9.35 -13.80 9.84
N THR A 59 -9.57 -14.10 8.55
CA THR A 59 -10.14 -15.38 8.10
C THR A 59 -9.11 -16.51 8.10
N ARG A 60 -7.81 -16.19 8.05
CA ARG A 60 -6.70 -17.15 7.89
C ARG A 60 -6.81 -18.05 6.66
N VAL A 61 -7.57 -17.63 5.64
CA VAL A 61 -7.75 -18.38 4.39
C VAL A 61 -6.90 -17.78 3.27
N GLY A 62 -5.66 -18.24 3.15
CA GLY A 62 -4.69 -17.83 2.11
C GLY A 62 -4.83 -18.51 0.75
N SER A 63 -5.99 -19.10 0.44
CA SER A 63 -6.16 -19.93 -0.76
C SER A 63 -6.41 -19.10 -2.03
N ARG A 64 -5.60 -19.34 -3.07
CA ARG A 64 -5.76 -18.71 -4.39
C ARG A 64 -7.08 -19.05 -5.09
N ARG A 65 -7.72 -20.18 -4.72
CA ARG A 65 -9.02 -20.57 -5.28
C ARG A 65 -10.11 -19.59 -4.86
N VAL A 66 -10.06 -19.09 -3.62
CA VAL A 66 -11.01 -18.12 -3.08
C VAL A 66 -10.95 -16.83 -3.89
N ILE A 67 -9.74 -16.32 -4.17
CA ILE A 67 -9.54 -15.10 -4.96
C ILE A 67 -10.08 -15.28 -6.38
N LYS A 68 -9.82 -16.43 -7.03
CA LYS A 68 -10.34 -16.72 -8.37
C LYS A 68 -11.87 -16.77 -8.43
N ILE A 69 -12.49 -17.41 -7.43
CA ILE A 69 -13.96 -17.48 -7.33
C ILE A 69 -14.54 -16.09 -7.07
N SER A 70 -13.91 -15.30 -6.18
CA SER A 70 -14.32 -13.92 -5.92
C SER A 70 -14.24 -13.03 -7.16
N ALA A 71 -13.19 -13.17 -7.97
CA ALA A 71 -13.05 -12.43 -9.23
C ALA A 71 -14.16 -12.79 -10.22
N LEU A 72 -14.50 -14.09 -10.34
CA LEU A 72 -15.60 -14.54 -11.19
C LEU A 72 -16.95 -13.94 -10.74
N PHE A 73 -17.21 -13.91 -9.42
CA PHE A 73 -18.41 -13.28 -8.87
C PHE A 73 -18.45 -11.77 -9.13
N MET A 74 -17.33 -11.06 -9.03
CA MET A 74 -17.29 -9.63 -9.34
C MET A 74 -17.58 -9.35 -10.82
N ILE A 75 -17.02 -10.13 -11.74
CA ILE A 75 -17.33 -10.02 -13.17
C ILE A 75 -18.81 -10.31 -13.42
N PHE A 76 -19.33 -11.37 -12.80
CA PHE A 76 -20.75 -11.74 -12.90
C PHE A 76 -21.66 -10.62 -12.40
N PHE A 77 -21.41 -10.06 -11.21
CA PHE A 77 -22.24 -8.97 -10.67
C PHE A 77 -22.12 -7.67 -11.46
N SER A 78 -20.96 -7.41 -12.07
CA SER A 78 -20.78 -6.25 -12.95
C SER A 78 -21.65 -6.31 -14.21
N LEU A 79 -21.89 -7.52 -14.76
CA LEU A 79 -22.75 -7.71 -15.94
C LEU A 79 -24.24 -7.44 -15.67
N PHE A 80 -24.70 -7.62 -14.43
CA PHE A 80 -26.10 -7.43 -14.05
C PHE A 80 -26.31 -6.07 -13.37
N GLY A 81 -26.58 -5.04 -14.16
CA GLY A 81 -26.80 -3.67 -13.67
C GLY A 81 -27.88 -3.51 -12.58
N LYS A 82 -28.83 -4.46 -12.46
CA LYS A 82 -29.81 -4.49 -11.36
C LYS A 82 -29.15 -4.63 -9.98
N PHE A 83 -28.10 -5.43 -9.86
CA PHE A 83 -27.33 -5.51 -8.62
C PHE A 83 -26.56 -4.22 -8.35
N GLY A 84 -26.03 -3.58 -9.41
CA GLY A 84 -25.44 -2.25 -9.31
C GLY A 84 -26.41 -1.21 -8.75
N ALA A 85 -27.67 -1.22 -9.19
CA ALA A 85 -28.71 -0.33 -8.67
C ALA A 85 -29.03 -0.60 -7.19
N ILE A 86 -29.07 -1.87 -6.77
CA ILE A 86 -29.25 -2.23 -5.35
C ILE A 86 -28.07 -1.73 -4.51
N LEU A 87 -26.84 -1.91 -4.98
CA LEU A 87 -25.65 -1.41 -4.28
C LEU A 87 -25.65 0.12 -4.19
N ALA A 88 -26.09 0.82 -5.24
CA ALA A 88 -26.24 2.27 -5.24
C ALA A 88 -27.35 2.77 -4.31
N SER A 89 -28.33 1.92 -3.97
CA SER A 89 -29.41 2.25 -3.02
C SER A 89 -28.99 2.18 -1.55
N ILE A 90 -27.80 1.63 -1.25
CA ILE A 90 -27.28 1.57 0.12
C ILE A 90 -26.94 3.00 0.59
N PRO A 91 -27.45 3.42 1.76
CA PRO A 91 -27.27 4.79 2.23
C PRO A 91 -25.81 5.08 2.60
N LEU A 92 -25.35 6.29 2.24
CA LEU A 92 -23.98 6.78 2.47
C LEU A 92 -23.45 6.58 3.90
N PRO A 93 -24.25 6.78 4.97
CA PRO A 93 -23.77 6.57 6.35
C PRO A 93 -23.29 5.14 6.62
N ILE A 94 -23.93 4.12 6.03
CA ILE A 94 -23.53 2.72 6.21
C ILE A 94 -22.18 2.49 5.54
N PHE A 95 -22.01 3.00 4.32
CA PHE A 95 -20.72 2.96 3.63
C PHE A 95 -19.62 3.64 4.45
N SER A 96 -19.86 4.85 4.98
CA SER A 96 -18.89 5.56 5.80
C SER A 96 -18.51 4.77 7.07
N ALA A 97 -19.48 4.13 7.73
CA ALA A 97 -19.22 3.29 8.90
C ALA A 97 -18.34 2.08 8.57
N LEU A 98 -18.61 1.39 7.45
CA LEU A 98 -17.79 0.26 6.98
C LEU A 98 -16.36 0.71 6.67
N TYR A 99 -16.20 1.81 5.93
CA TYR A 99 -14.89 2.37 5.61
C TYR A 99 -14.12 2.83 6.85
N CYS A 100 -14.80 3.34 7.89
CA CYS A 100 -14.16 3.70 9.16
C CYS A 100 -13.43 2.51 9.78
N VAL A 101 -14.07 1.34 9.81
CA VAL A 101 -13.47 0.09 10.33
C VAL A 101 -12.33 -0.39 9.44
N LEU A 102 -12.54 -0.39 8.11
CA LEU A 102 -11.54 -0.87 7.14
C LEU A 102 -10.28 0.00 7.12
N PHE A 103 -10.42 1.33 7.19
CA PHE A 103 -9.29 2.25 7.28
C PHE A 103 -8.59 2.16 8.63
N ALA A 104 -9.32 2.00 9.74
CA ALA A 104 -8.70 1.77 11.05
C ALA A 104 -7.85 0.49 11.06
N TYR A 105 -8.35 -0.60 10.49
CA TYR A 105 -7.60 -1.85 10.35
C TYR A 105 -6.36 -1.67 9.45
N SER A 106 -6.50 -0.95 8.34
CA SER A 106 -5.40 -0.64 7.42
C SER A 106 -4.31 0.19 8.10
N ALA A 107 -4.69 1.18 8.91
CA ALA A 107 -3.76 1.98 9.71
C ALA A 107 -3.04 1.13 10.77
N ALA A 108 -3.78 0.25 11.47
CA ALA A 108 -3.21 -0.67 12.45
C ALA A 108 -2.18 -1.63 11.81
N ALA A 109 -2.50 -2.20 10.64
CA ALA A 109 -1.57 -3.04 9.89
C ALA A 109 -0.29 -2.28 9.48
N GLY A 110 -0.43 -1.00 9.12
CA GLY A 110 0.70 -0.10 8.87
C GLY A 110 1.59 0.09 10.11
N LEU A 111 0.98 0.39 11.26
CA LEU A 111 1.68 0.55 12.54
C LEU A 111 2.37 -0.74 12.99
N CYS A 112 1.80 -1.90 12.72
CA CYS A 112 2.45 -3.19 13.00
C CYS A 112 3.80 -3.33 12.29
N PHE A 113 4.09 -2.62 11.19
CA PHE A 113 5.43 -2.67 10.59
C PHE A 113 6.49 -1.98 11.44
N LEU A 114 6.12 -1.04 12.32
CA LEU A 114 7.06 -0.38 13.24
C LEU A 114 7.69 -1.35 14.23
N GLN A 115 7.09 -2.52 14.47
CA GLN A 115 7.65 -3.58 15.32
C GLN A 115 9.03 -4.07 14.85
N TYR A 116 9.35 -3.85 13.57
CA TYR A 116 10.65 -4.24 12.98
C TYR A 116 11.72 -3.18 13.09
N CYS A 117 11.33 -1.95 13.42
CA CYS A 117 12.25 -0.86 13.67
C CYS A 117 12.59 -0.83 15.15
N ASN A 118 13.82 -0.43 15.48
CA ASN A 118 14.19 -0.18 16.86
C ASN A 118 13.58 1.16 17.33
N LEU A 119 12.39 1.10 17.94
CA LEU A 119 11.68 2.26 18.50
C LEU A 119 12.31 2.80 19.79
N ASN A 120 13.32 2.13 20.37
CA ASN A 120 14.01 2.64 21.55
C ASN A 120 14.98 3.77 21.21
N THR A 121 15.52 3.79 19.99
CA THR A 121 16.47 4.82 19.54
C THR A 121 15.77 6.19 19.40
N ARG A 122 16.45 7.25 19.87
CA ARG A 122 16.00 8.65 19.72
C ARG A 122 15.69 9.01 18.26
N ARG A 123 16.55 8.57 17.33
CA ARG A 123 16.40 8.75 15.88
C ARG A 123 15.07 8.21 15.37
N SER A 124 14.73 6.94 15.61
CA SER A 124 13.52 6.31 15.09
C SER A 124 12.25 7.01 15.60
N LYS A 125 12.23 7.37 16.89
CA LYS A 125 11.14 8.15 17.50
C LYS A 125 11.01 9.55 16.90
N PHE A 126 12.14 10.21 16.65
CA PHE A 126 12.18 11.53 16.04
C PHE A 126 11.64 11.51 14.60
N ILE A 127 12.14 10.59 13.77
CA ILE A 127 11.69 10.43 12.37
C ILE A 127 10.19 10.09 12.33
N LEU A 128 9.75 9.12 13.14
CA LEU A 128 8.35 8.71 13.21
C LEU A 128 7.45 9.87 13.68
N GLY A 129 7.83 10.54 14.77
CA GLY A 129 7.04 11.62 15.35
C GLY A 129 6.89 12.81 14.40
N ILE A 130 7.99 13.28 13.80
CA ILE A 130 7.95 14.43 12.89
C ILE A 130 7.22 14.09 11.59
N SER A 131 7.49 12.93 10.98
CA SER A 131 6.83 12.54 9.73
C SER A 131 5.32 12.37 9.89
N LEU A 132 4.87 11.82 11.03
CA LEU A 132 3.43 11.64 11.31
C LEU A 132 2.77 12.98 11.64
N PHE A 133 3.40 13.81 12.48
CA PHE A 133 2.86 15.13 12.84
C PHE A 133 2.76 16.07 11.63
N LEU A 134 3.86 16.28 10.90
CA LEU A 134 3.86 17.15 9.72
C LEU A 134 3.07 16.54 8.57
N GLY A 135 3.04 15.21 8.46
CA GLY A 135 2.21 14.50 7.49
C GLY A 135 0.71 14.74 7.66
N LEU A 136 0.22 15.03 8.87
CA LEU A 136 -1.17 15.42 9.12
C LEU A 136 -1.37 16.94 9.08
N SER A 137 -0.41 17.70 9.61
CA SER A 137 -0.50 19.15 9.76
C SER A 137 -0.44 19.91 8.41
N ILE A 138 0.51 19.55 7.54
CA ILE A 138 0.69 20.25 6.25
C ILE A 138 -0.54 20.11 5.34
N PRO A 139 -1.08 18.90 5.09
CA PRO A 139 -2.31 18.78 4.30
C PRO A 139 -3.50 19.52 4.89
N GLN A 140 -3.64 19.51 6.22
CA GLN A 140 -4.69 20.26 6.90
C GLN A 140 -4.55 21.75 6.61
N TYR A 141 -3.32 22.30 6.71
CA TYR A 141 -3.04 23.70 6.35
C TYR A 141 -3.40 24.00 4.90
N PHE A 142 -3.02 23.15 3.94
CA PHE A 142 -3.35 23.35 2.53
C PHE A 142 -4.86 23.36 2.28
N ARG A 143 -5.60 22.44 2.92
CA ARG A 143 -7.07 22.36 2.80
C ARG A 143 -7.76 23.56 3.44
N GLU A 144 -7.31 23.98 4.62
CA GLU A 144 -7.84 25.13 5.34
C GLU A 144 -7.60 26.42 4.53
N PHE A 145 -6.39 26.60 4.01
CA PHE A 145 -6.02 27.75 3.18
C PHE A 145 -6.88 27.85 1.91
N GLU A 146 -7.08 26.73 1.21
CA GLU A 146 -7.95 26.69 0.03
C GLU A 146 -9.40 27.05 0.36
N THR A 147 -9.89 26.62 1.53
CA THR A 147 -11.25 26.94 2.00
C THR A 147 -11.43 28.43 2.31
N PHE A 148 -10.41 29.08 2.89
CA PHE A 148 -10.48 30.49 3.26
C PHE A 148 -10.23 31.46 2.09
N TYR A 149 -9.25 31.15 1.23
CA TYR A 149 -8.80 32.08 0.19
C TYR A 149 -9.31 31.72 -1.22
N GLY A 150 -9.90 30.54 -1.42
CA GLY A 150 -10.41 30.08 -2.71
C GLY A 150 -9.33 29.63 -3.71
N PHE A 151 -8.06 29.62 -3.31
CA PHE A 151 -6.95 29.08 -4.09
C PHE A 151 -5.92 28.40 -3.16
N GLY A 152 -5.18 27.43 -3.70
CA GLY A 152 -4.15 26.71 -2.94
C GLY A 152 -2.91 27.58 -2.63
N PRO A 153 -2.14 27.27 -1.57
CA PRO A 153 -0.98 28.06 -1.14
C PRO A 153 0.07 28.29 -2.24
N ALA A 154 0.25 27.33 -3.15
CA ALA A 154 1.07 27.50 -4.33
C ALA A 154 0.29 28.27 -5.41
N HIS A 155 0.57 29.56 -5.53
CA HIS A 155 -0.05 30.45 -6.52
C HIS A 155 1.02 31.15 -7.39
N THR A 156 1.52 30.43 -8.39
CA THR A 156 2.43 30.94 -9.42
C THR A 156 1.70 31.22 -10.74
N ARG A 157 2.40 31.81 -11.73
CA ARG A 157 1.86 32.09 -13.07
C ARG A 157 1.47 30.83 -13.87
N SER A 158 1.89 29.64 -13.45
CA SER A 158 1.56 28.38 -14.13
C SER A 158 0.49 27.61 -13.36
N LEU A 159 -0.68 27.45 -13.98
CA LEU A 159 -1.80 26.68 -13.40
C LEU A 159 -1.42 25.21 -13.19
N ALA A 160 -0.73 24.60 -14.17
CA ALA A 160 -0.31 23.20 -14.08
C ALA A 160 0.65 22.97 -12.89
N PHE A 161 1.60 23.88 -12.68
CA PHE A 161 2.53 23.78 -11.54
C PHE A 161 1.79 23.90 -10.21
N ASN A 162 0.86 24.86 -10.10
CA ASN A 162 0.07 25.07 -8.89
C ASN A 162 -0.75 23.81 -8.54
N VAL A 163 -1.43 23.20 -9.52
CA VAL A 163 -2.21 21.98 -9.30
C VAL A 163 -1.31 20.84 -8.83
N ILE A 164 -0.16 20.62 -9.48
CA ILE A 164 0.77 19.55 -9.09
C ILE A 164 1.24 19.73 -7.65
N VAL A 165 1.70 20.92 -7.29
CA VAL A 165 2.22 21.21 -5.95
C VAL A 165 1.10 21.08 -4.90
N ASN A 166 -0.05 21.70 -5.14
CA ASN A 166 -1.16 21.67 -4.18
C ASN A 166 -1.68 20.24 -3.97
N VAL A 167 -1.77 19.41 -5.02
CA VAL A 167 -2.21 18.00 -4.89
C VAL A 167 -1.19 17.17 -4.10
N ILE A 168 0.11 17.35 -4.34
CA ILE A 168 1.15 16.61 -3.62
C ILE A 168 1.13 16.93 -2.11
N PHE A 169 0.97 18.20 -1.76
CA PHE A 169 0.95 18.65 -0.35
C PHE A 169 -0.40 18.48 0.34
N SER A 170 -1.50 18.35 -0.42
CA SER A 170 -2.84 18.04 0.10
C SER A 170 -3.02 16.55 0.47
N SER A 171 -2.11 15.67 0.05
CA SER A 171 -2.15 14.25 0.41
C SER A 171 -1.30 13.96 1.68
N PRO A 172 -1.92 13.50 2.79
CA PRO A 172 -1.17 13.20 4.02
C PRO A 172 -0.11 12.10 3.86
N ALA A 173 -0.44 11.08 3.09
CA ALA A 173 0.45 9.94 2.89
C ALA A 173 1.72 10.31 2.10
N THR A 174 1.60 11.16 1.09
CA THR A 174 2.75 11.61 0.27
C THR A 174 3.66 12.50 1.09
N VAL A 175 3.11 13.46 1.83
CA VAL A 175 3.89 14.37 2.69
C VAL A 175 4.62 13.58 3.78
N ALA A 176 3.92 12.69 4.49
CA ALA A 176 4.53 11.84 5.51
C ALA A 176 5.67 10.97 4.92
N ALA A 177 5.46 10.38 3.74
CA ALA A 177 6.47 9.54 3.08
C ALA A 177 7.71 10.35 2.65
N ILE A 178 7.52 11.53 2.06
CA ILE A 178 8.62 12.42 1.65
C ILE A 178 9.44 12.83 2.88
N LEU A 179 8.77 13.26 3.96
CA LEU A 179 9.44 13.67 5.19
C LEU A 179 10.16 12.51 5.87
N ALA A 180 9.53 11.35 5.97
CA ALA A 180 10.17 10.17 6.55
C ALA A 180 11.42 9.77 5.75
N TYR A 181 11.35 9.80 4.42
CA TYR A 181 12.48 9.50 3.55
C TYR A 181 13.61 10.52 3.70
N LEU A 182 13.30 11.81 3.65
CA LEU A 182 14.29 12.88 3.79
C LEU A 182 14.99 12.83 5.16
N LEU A 183 14.23 12.63 6.23
CA LEU A 183 14.78 12.51 7.58
C LEU A 183 15.62 11.24 7.75
N ASP A 184 15.26 10.15 7.09
CA ASP A 184 16.05 8.92 7.13
C ASP A 184 17.35 9.01 6.30
N CYS A 185 17.36 9.79 5.20
CA CYS A 185 18.56 10.07 4.43
C CYS A 185 19.51 11.06 5.13
N THR A 186 18.96 12.08 5.78
CA THR A 186 19.75 13.18 6.40
C THR A 186 20.38 12.78 7.72
N HIS A 187 19.68 12.07 8.59
CA HIS A 187 20.30 11.53 9.80
C HIS A 187 21.26 10.40 9.42
N LEU A 188 22.56 10.57 9.72
CA LEU A 188 23.67 9.60 9.71
C LEU A 188 23.37 8.24 9.04
N TYR A 189 23.15 8.22 7.72
CA TYR A 189 22.90 6.97 7.01
C TYR A 189 24.13 6.02 7.06
N TRP A 190 25.31 6.61 7.25
CA TRP A 190 26.62 5.96 7.19
C TRP A 190 27.00 5.15 8.44
N GLU A 191 26.32 5.30 9.57
CA GLU A 191 26.69 4.57 10.79
C GLU A 191 26.16 3.13 10.78
N PRO A 192 26.99 2.12 11.08
CA PRO A 192 26.57 0.71 11.08
C PRO A 192 25.48 0.39 12.11
N HIS A 193 25.38 1.18 13.19
CA HIS A 193 24.30 1.06 14.18
C HIS A 193 22.93 1.42 13.59
N VAL A 194 22.88 2.34 12.63
CA VAL A 194 21.64 2.79 11.98
C VAL A 194 21.06 1.71 11.06
N ARG A 195 21.88 0.84 10.46
CA ARG A 195 21.39 -0.34 9.72
C ARG A 195 20.64 -1.33 10.62
N ARG A 196 21.06 -1.45 11.89
CA ARG A 196 20.35 -2.27 12.89
C ARG A 196 19.00 -1.66 13.26
N ASP A 197 18.95 -0.33 13.40
CA ASP A 197 17.75 0.37 13.85
C ASP A 197 16.63 0.42 12.80
N ARG A 198 16.97 0.44 11.50
CA ARG A 198 16.01 0.43 10.39
C ARG A 198 15.33 -0.93 10.15
N GLY A 199 15.70 -1.99 10.89
CA GLY A 199 15.15 -3.33 10.69
C GLY A 199 15.71 -4.07 9.47
N TRP A 200 16.73 -3.53 8.78
CA TRP A 200 17.38 -4.19 7.65
C TRP A 200 18.01 -5.53 8.02
N LEU A 201 18.50 -5.65 9.26
CA LEU A 201 19.06 -6.89 9.78
C LEU A 201 18.00 -7.99 9.96
N TRP A 202 16.75 -7.61 10.20
CA TRP A 202 15.62 -8.53 10.17
C TRP A 202 15.36 -8.98 8.73
N LEU A 203 15.37 -8.06 7.77
CA LEU A 203 15.17 -8.36 6.34
C LEU A 203 16.28 -9.25 5.75
N GLU A 204 17.52 -9.09 6.20
CA GLU A 204 18.67 -9.90 5.77
C GLU A 204 18.51 -11.38 6.13
N LYS A 205 17.87 -11.73 7.26
CA LYS A 205 17.58 -13.12 7.62
C LYS A 205 16.66 -13.82 6.63
N PHE A 206 15.88 -13.06 5.86
CA PHE A 206 14.96 -13.59 4.85
C PHE A 206 15.53 -13.55 3.43
N LYS A 207 16.78 -13.09 3.24
CA LYS A 207 17.44 -13.04 1.91
C LYS A 207 17.96 -14.39 1.41
N SER A 208 17.93 -15.45 2.22
CA SER A 208 18.35 -16.80 1.80
C SER A 208 17.27 -17.50 0.95
N TYR A 209 16.94 -16.94 -0.21
CA TYR A 209 15.90 -17.47 -1.11
C TYR A 209 16.30 -18.75 -1.83
N ARG A 210 17.61 -18.95 -2.03
CA ARG A 210 18.16 -19.98 -2.94
C ARG A 210 18.07 -21.42 -2.41
N HIS A 211 17.71 -21.60 -1.14
CA HIS A 211 17.76 -22.91 -0.46
C HIS A 211 16.40 -23.46 -0.02
N ASP A 212 15.30 -22.72 -0.22
CA ASP A 212 13.97 -23.15 0.26
C ASP A 212 13.01 -23.46 -0.88
N GLY A 213 12.90 -24.74 -1.24
CA GLY A 213 11.98 -25.25 -2.28
C GLY A 213 10.51 -24.94 -2.00
N ARG A 214 10.14 -24.65 -0.74
CA ARG A 214 8.77 -24.23 -0.39
C ARG A 214 8.39 -22.89 -1.00
N SER A 215 9.38 -22.03 -1.26
CA SER A 215 9.15 -20.71 -1.88
C SER A 215 8.70 -20.83 -3.34
N GLU A 216 9.28 -21.76 -4.10
CA GLU A 216 8.87 -21.98 -5.49
C GLU A 216 7.44 -22.53 -5.58
N GLU A 217 7.09 -23.47 -4.72
CA GLU A 217 5.75 -24.05 -4.68
C GLU A 217 4.71 -23.01 -4.24
N PHE A 218 5.02 -22.23 -3.20
CA PHE A 218 4.11 -21.21 -2.67
C PHE A 218 3.90 -20.03 -3.63
N TYR A 219 4.89 -19.71 -4.46
CA TYR A 219 4.83 -18.63 -5.45
C TYR A 219 4.70 -19.13 -6.91
N ALA A 220 4.43 -20.41 -7.15
CA ALA A 220 4.19 -20.92 -8.50
C ALA A 220 2.99 -20.20 -9.17
N LEU A 221 2.95 -20.03 -10.48
CA LEU A 221 1.78 -19.46 -11.16
C LEU A 221 0.84 -20.56 -11.65
N PRO A 222 -0.48 -20.29 -11.78
CA PRO A 222 -1.40 -21.28 -12.34
C PRO A 222 -1.02 -21.65 -13.79
N TYR A 223 -1.39 -22.86 -14.20
CA TYR A 223 -1.21 -23.38 -15.57
C TYR A 223 0.27 -23.41 -16.06
N GLY A 224 1.25 -23.52 -15.16
CA GLY A 224 2.66 -23.65 -15.55
C GLY A 224 3.32 -22.35 -16.03
N MET A 225 2.66 -21.21 -15.86
CA MET A 225 3.23 -19.89 -16.19
C MET A 225 4.49 -19.55 -15.38
N SER A 226 4.80 -20.31 -14.32
CA SER A 226 6.07 -20.22 -13.59
C SER A 226 7.28 -20.50 -14.47
N ARG A 227 7.10 -21.17 -15.62
CA ARG A 227 8.16 -21.43 -16.59
C ARG A 227 8.61 -20.17 -17.36
N TYR A 228 7.70 -19.20 -17.53
CA TYR A 228 7.98 -17.91 -18.19
C TYR A 228 8.32 -16.82 -17.17
N PHE A 229 7.79 -16.91 -15.96
CA PHE A 229 8.04 -15.98 -14.87
C PHE A 229 8.48 -16.74 -13.61
N PRO A 230 9.75 -17.17 -13.55
CA PRO A 230 10.28 -17.91 -12.42
C PRO A 230 10.22 -17.06 -11.14
N SER A 231 10.03 -17.73 -10.01
CA SER A 231 10.06 -17.12 -8.67
C SER A 231 11.47 -16.91 -8.13
N LEU A 232 12.51 -17.31 -8.87
CA LEU A 232 13.93 -17.17 -8.57
C LEU A 232 14.66 -16.48 -9.72
#